data_AF-A0A926WLC1-F1
#
_entry.id   AF-A0A926WLC1-F1
#
_cell.length_a   1.000
_cell.length_b   1.000
_cell.length_c   1.000
_cell.angle_alpha   90.00
_cell.angle_beta   90.00
_cell.angle_gamma   90.00
#
_symmetry.space_group_name_H-M   'P 1'
#
loop_
_entity.id
_entity.type
_entity.pdbx_description
1 polymer ?
#
loop_
_entity_poly.entity_id
_entity_poly.type
_entity_poly.pdbx_seq_one_letter_code
_entity_poly.pdbx_strand_id
1 'polypeptide(L)'
;MKYNLTDSQKNLLKELVALIQSGSVDEEFRIFWSGNDATGYSATLVSSNKPGKILTNATKSGINALERSGLLSCQGSSSRPICALTEQAYTVVETNFNAPDTSFMEYLTPMSGTNEFDEELKMRCLPLLATGGSDPMLWDSVVRTAGVILEERLRDVGSISDPNLTGQGLVNKVFNNNGTLASKFIVDSERQGYRDLYAGIVGSFRNPSAHKLIDPTPEEGGAFIIFLNLLLKKLEALR
;
A
#
# COMPACT_ATOMS: atom_id res chain seq x y z
N MET A 1 10.10 -13.97 -17.27
CA MET A 1 9.41 -14.81 -16.25
C MET A 1 9.52 -16.26 -16.70
N LYS A 2 9.97 -17.18 -15.83
CA LYS A 2 10.30 -18.57 -16.20
C LYS A 2 9.06 -19.44 -16.51
N TYR A 3 7.86 -19.02 -16.10
CA TYR A 3 6.60 -19.71 -16.33
C TYR A 3 5.60 -18.75 -16.97
N ASN A 4 5.12 -19.04 -18.18
CA ASN A 4 4.15 -18.23 -18.91
C ASN A 4 2.72 -18.56 -18.43
N LEU A 5 2.43 -18.24 -17.16
CA LEU A 5 1.16 -18.51 -16.49
C LEU A 5 0.45 -17.21 -16.10
N THR A 6 -0.88 -17.16 -16.26
CA THR A 6 -1.73 -16.09 -15.73
C THR A 6 -1.86 -16.20 -14.20
N ASP A 7 -2.29 -15.14 -13.54
CA ASP A 7 -2.48 -15.19 -12.08
C ASP A 7 -3.57 -16.19 -11.65
N SER A 8 -4.61 -16.38 -12.48
CA SER A 8 -5.60 -17.44 -12.28
C SER A 8 -5.00 -18.85 -12.34
N GLN A 9 -4.04 -19.10 -13.25
CA GLN A 9 -3.34 -20.37 -13.35
C GLN A 9 -2.34 -20.59 -12.20
N LYS A 10 -1.66 -19.54 -11.76
CA LYS A 10 -0.80 -19.60 -10.56
C LYS A 10 -1.61 -19.92 -9.32
N ASN A 11 -2.78 -19.29 -9.15
CA ASN A 11 -3.67 -19.54 -8.02
C ASN A 11 -4.24 -20.96 -8.05
N LEU A 12 -4.60 -21.48 -9.24
CA LEU A 12 -4.99 -22.88 -9.42
C LEU A 12 -3.90 -23.84 -8.94
N LEU A 13 -2.62 -23.60 -9.29
CA LEU A 13 -1.52 -24.43 -8.81
C LEU A 13 -1.32 -24.34 -7.29
N LYS A 14 -1.43 -23.14 -6.71
CA LYS A 14 -1.36 -22.92 -5.25
C LYS A 14 -2.45 -23.70 -4.52
N GLU A 15 -3.68 -23.68 -5.04
CA GLU A 15 -4.81 -24.43 -4.49
C GLU A 15 -4.57 -25.95 -4.56
N LEU A 16 -4.07 -26.45 -5.69
CA LEU A 16 -3.70 -27.87 -5.84
C LEU A 16 -2.63 -28.30 -4.83
N VAL A 17 -1.54 -27.54 -4.69
CA VAL A 17 -0.48 -27.81 -3.72
C VAL A 17 -1.04 -27.81 -2.30
N ALA A 18 -1.87 -26.83 -1.93
CA ALA A 18 -2.46 -26.75 -0.60
C ALA A 18 -3.40 -27.92 -0.28
N LEU A 19 -4.19 -28.38 -1.27
CA LEU A 19 -5.07 -29.55 -1.11
C LEU A 19 -4.27 -30.84 -0.88
N ILE A 20 -3.14 -31.02 -1.54
CA ILE A 20 -2.28 -32.19 -1.34
C ILE A 20 -1.53 -32.11 -0.01
N GLN A 21 -0.92 -30.96 0.32
CA GLN A 21 -0.19 -30.76 1.58
C GLN A 21 -1.08 -30.87 2.82
N SER A 22 -2.36 -30.46 2.73
CA SER A 22 -3.35 -30.65 3.80
C SER A 22 -3.86 -32.09 3.92
N GLY A 23 -3.45 -32.99 3.02
CA GLY A 23 -3.96 -34.36 2.94
C GLY A 23 -5.39 -34.47 2.41
N SER A 24 -5.99 -33.37 1.91
CA SER A 24 -7.34 -33.36 1.36
C SER A 24 -7.47 -34.12 0.03
N VAL A 25 -6.38 -34.20 -0.73
CA VAL A 25 -6.24 -34.89 -2.02
C VAL A 25 -4.92 -35.68 -1.98
N ASP A 26 -4.84 -36.81 -2.66
CA ASP A 26 -3.60 -37.59 -2.79
C ASP A 26 -2.67 -36.96 -3.86
N GLU A 27 -1.37 -37.29 -3.82
CA GLU A 27 -0.38 -36.86 -4.83
C GLU A 27 -0.80 -37.23 -6.26
N GLU A 28 -1.48 -38.37 -6.42
CA GLU A 28 -2.13 -38.76 -7.66
C GLU A 28 -3.66 -38.64 -7.50
N PHE A 29 -4.30 -37.93 -8.42
CA PHE A 29 -5.73 -37.68 -8.36
C PHE A 29 -6.36 -37.69 -9.75
N ARG A 30 -7.65 -38.01 -9.81
CA ARG A 30 -8.43 -37.97 -11.04
C ARG A 30 -9.24 -36.68 -11.11
N ILE A 31 -9.26 -36.04 -12.28
CA ILE A 31 -10.09 -34.86 -12.51
C ILE A 31 -11.38 -35.26 -13.22
N PHE A 32 -12.53 -34.89 -12.63
CA PHE A 32 -13.84 -35.01 -13.24
C PHE A 32 -14.39 -33.63 -13.58
N TRP A 33 -14.72 -33.43 -14.85
CA TRP A 33 -15.36 -32.21 -15.31
C TRP A 33 -16.89 -32.37 -15.26
N SER A 34 -17.56 -31.46 -14.56
CA SER A 34 -19.02 -31.37 -14.50
C SER A 34 -19.49 -29.98 -14.86
N GLY A 35 -20.59 -29.87 -15.59
CA GLY A 35 -21.16 -28.58 -15.99
C GLY A 35 -21.70 -28.58 -17.40
N ASN A 36 -22.24 -27.44 -17.81
CA ASN A 36 -22.73 -27.18 -19.15
C ASN A 36 -22.44 -25.71 -19.52
N ASP A 37 -22.71 -25.34 -20.76
CA ASP A 37 -22.42 -23.99 -21.26
C ASP A 37 -23.25 -22.89 -20.58
N ALA A 38 -24.33 -23.23 -19.87
CA ALA A 38 -25.18 -22.30 -19.14
C ALA A 38 -24.71 -22.04 -17.69
N THR A 39 -24.10 -23.02 -17.02
CA THR A 39 -23.68 -22.91 -15.60
C THR A 39 -22.16 -22.87 -15.41
N GLY A 40 -21.39 -22.97 -16.50
CA GLY A 40 -19.94 -23.12 -16.45
C GLY A 40 -19.51 -24.54 -16.10
N TYR A 41 -18.21 -24.81 -16.27
CA TYR A 41 -17.59 -26.09 -15.94
C TYR A 41 -16.88 -25.98 -14.59
N SER A 42 -17.08 -26.96 -13.72
CA SER A 42 -16.30 -27.17 -12.49
C SER A 42 -15.44 -28.43 -12.62
N ALA A 43 -14.29 -28.43 -11.95
CA ALA A 43 -13.46 -29.62 -11.82
C ALA A 43 -13.63 -30.21 -10.43
N THR A 44 -13.86 -31.53 -10.34
CA THR A 44 -13.83 -32.27 -9.08
C THR A 44 -12.60 -33.17 -9.08
N LEU A 45 -11.75 -33.00 -8.08
CA LEU A 45 -10.60 -33.85 -7.80
C LEU A 45 -11.05 -35.04 -6.97
N VAL A 46 -10.68 -36.24 -7.39
CA VAL A 46 -11.03 -37.48 -6.69
C VAL A 46 -9.78 -38.29 -6.44
N SER A 47 -9.60 -38.68 -5.19
CA SER A 47 -8.53 -39.53 -4.70
C SER A 47 -9.11 -40.77 -4.02
N SER A 48 -8.28 -41.80 -3.81
CA SER A 48 -8.76 -43.05 -3.23
C SER A 48 -9.20 -42.84 -1.78
N ASN A 49 -10.42 -43.26 -1.44
CA ASN A 49 -10.97 -43.17 -0.08
C ASN A 49 -11.08 -41.74 0.50
N LYS A 50 -11.04 -40.69 -0.33
CA LYS A 50 -11.22 -39.30 0.09
C LYS A 50 -12.47 -38.68 -0.56
N PRO A 51 -13.19 -37.78 0.13
CA PRO A 51 -14.29 -37.05 -0.48
C PRO A 51 -13.77 -36.18 -1.63
N GLY A 52 -14.52 -36.12 -2.73
CA GLY A 52 -14.16 -35.29 -3.88
C GLY A 52 -14.05 -33.81 -3.50
N LYS A 53 -13.04 -33.12 -4.04
CA LYS A 53 -12.81 -31.68 -3.82
C LYS A 53 -13.11 -30.90 -5.08
N ILE A 54 -14.01 -29.93 -4.98
CA ILE A 54 -14.40 -29.09 -6.11
C ILE A 54 -13.41 -27.93 -6.22
N LEU A 55 -12.85 -27.73 -7.41
CA LEU A 55 -12.13 -26.53 -7.81
C LEU A 55 -13.10 -25.67 -8.62
N THR A 56 -13.64 -24.63 -7.99
CA THR A 56 -14.67 -23.77 -8.59
C THR A 56 -14.14 -22.91 -9.74
N ASN A 57 -12.84 -22.60 -9.73
CA ASN A 57 -12.20 -21.74 -10.72
C ASN A 57 -11.25 -22.49 -11.67
N ALA A 58 -11.23 -23.83 -11.61
CA ALA A 58 -10.41 -24.62 -12.51
C ALA A 58 -11.01 -24.62 -13.93
N THR A 59 -10.17 -24.36 -14.92
CA THR A 59 -10.51 -24.44 -16.33
C THR A 59 -9.66 -25.50 -17.02
N LYS A 60 -10.19 -26.13 -18.07
CA LYS A 60 -9.42 -27.09 -18.89
C LYS A 60 -8.16 -26.44 -19.45
N SER A 61 -8.25 -25.18 -19.89
CA SER A 61 -7.08 -24.41 -20.35
C SER A 61 -6.07 -24.16 -19.23
N GLY A 62 -6.52 -23.94 -18.00
CA GLY A 62 -5.66 -23.82 -16.83
C GLY A 62 -4.87 -25.10 -16.54
N ILE A 63 -5.54 -26.25 -16.49
CA ILE A 63 -4.89 -27.56 -16.30
C ILE A 63 -3.88 -27.84 -17.43
N ASN A 64 -4.27 -27.62 -18.69
CA ASN A 64 -3.36 -27.79 -19.83
C ASN A 64 -2.14 -26.85 -19.77
N ALA A 65 -2.30 -25.63 -19.25
CA ALA A 65 -1.19 -24.69 -19.10
C ALA A 65 -0.20 -25.13 -18.01
N LEU A 66 -0.69 -25.68 -16.90
CA LEU A 66 0.14 -26.27 -15.85
C LEU A 66 0.93 -27.48 -16.37
N GLU A 67 0.28 -28.33 -17.16
CA GLU A 67 0.92 -29.48 -17.81
C GLU A 67 2.01 -29.05 -18.80
N ARG A 68 1.71 -28.13 -19.72
CA ARG A 68 2.70 -27.57 -20.67
C ARG A 68 3.88 -26.88 -19.98
N SER A 69 3.67 -26.40 -18.76
CA SER A 69 4.71 -25.76 -17.94
C SER A 69 5.54 -26.76 -17.13
N GLY A 70 5.25 -28.07 -17.23
CA GLY A 70 5.93 -29.13 -16.48
C GLY A 70 5.58 -29.17 -14.98
N LEU A 71 4.50 -28.51 -14.57
CA LEU A 71 4.07 -28.40 -13.17
C LEU A 71 3.01 -29.47 -12.81
N LEU A 72 2.42 -30.08 -13.83
CA LEU A 72 1.45 -31.16 -13.68
C LEU A 72 1.79 -32.23 -14.72
N SER A 73 1.70 -33.51 -14.34
CA SER A 73 1.78 -34.62 -15.29
C SER A 73 0.43 -35.29 -15.34
N CYS A 74 -0.23 -35.28 -16.50
CA CYS A 74 -1.53 -35.92 -16.68
C CYS A 74 -1.43 -37.08 -17.69
N GLN A 75 -2.16 -38.15 -17.43
CA GLN A 75 -2.30 -39.32 -18.29
C GLN A 75 -3.76 -39.73 -18.43
N GLY A 76 -4.09 -40.46 -19.50
CA GLY A 76 -5.44 -40.97 -19.75
C GLY A 76 -6.29 -40.07 -20.66
N SER A 77 -7.61 -40.21 -20.59
CA SER A 77 -8.52 -39.49 -21.48
C SER A 77 -8.67 -38.02 -21.08
N SER A 78 -8.89 -37.15 -22.05
CA SER A 78 -9.15 -35.71 -21.83
C SER A 78 -10.38 -35.43 -20.95
N SER A 79 -11.30 -36.39 -20.85
CA SER A 79 -12.49 -36.31 -20.01
C SER A 79 -12.26 -36.73 -18.56
N ARG A 80 -11.26 -37.56 -18.28
CA ARG A 80 -10.96 -38.13 -16.96
C ARG A 80 -9.46 -38.36 -16.77
N PRO A 81 -8.63 -37.30 -16.87
CA PRO A 81 -7.19 -37.47 -16.72
C PRO A 81 -6.86 -37.85 -15.27
N ILE A 82 -5.86 -38.72 -15.12
CA ILE A 82 -5.16 -38.96 -13.87
C ILE A 82 -3.97 -38.02 -13.88
N CYS A 83 -3.85 -37.16 -12.87
CA CYS A 83 -2.82 -36.16 -12.80
C CYS A 83 -2.04 -36.26 -11.49
N ALA A 84 -0.77 -35.86 -11.53
CA ALA A 84 0.08 -35.70 -10.35
C ALA A 84 0.89 -34.41 -10.44
N LEU A 85 1.11 -33.75 -9.30
CA LEU A 85 2.01 -32.60 -9.23
C LEU A 85 3.46 -33.05 -9.38
N THR A 86 4.28 -32.22 -10.04
CA THR A 86 5.72 -32.47 -10.14
C THR A 86 6.45 -31.82 -8.96
N GLU A 87 7.68 -32.26 -8.66
CA GLU A 87 8.53 -31.60 -7.65
C GLU A 87 8.72 -30.09 -7.94
N GLN A 88 8.77 -29.74 -9.23
CA GLN A 88 8.85 -28.36 -9.69
C GLN A 88 7.60 -27.55 -9.31
N ALA A 89 6.41 -28.14 -9.26
CA ALA A 89 5.21 -27.43 -8.80
C ALA A 89 5.34 -26.95 -7.36
N TYR A 90 5.81 -27.82 -6.46
CA TYR A 90 6.03 -27.48 -5.07
C TYR A 90 7.06 -26.36 -4.93
N THR A 91 8.21 -26.50 -5.60
CA THR A 91 9.28 -25.48 -5.59
C THR A 91 8.78 -24.12 -6.11
N VAL A 92 7.98 -24.13 -7.17
CA VAL A 92 7.46 -22.91 -7.79
C VAL A 92 6.40 -22.24 -6.91
N VAL A 93 5.56 -23.00 -6.21
CA VAL A 93 4.61 -22.43 -5.25
C VAL A 93 5.34 -21.88 -4.02
N GLU A 94 6.33 -22.60 -3.50
CA GLU A 94 7.15 -22.19 -2.34
C GLU A 94 7.91 -20.89 -2.61
N THR A 95 8.54 -20.78 -3.79
CA THR A 95 9.23 -19.55 -4.22
C THR A 95 8.27 -18.45 -4.70
N ASN A 96 6.95 -18.66 -4.58
CA ASN A 96 5.91 -17.80 -5.12
C ASN A 96 6.18 -17.38 -6.58
N PHE A 97 6.55 -18.34 -7.42
CA PHE A 97 6.91 -18.14 -8.82
C PHE A 97 8.10 -17.19 -9.03
N ASN A 98 8.96 -17.03 -8.02
CA ASN A 98 9.99 -15.99 -7.92
C ASN A 98 9.42 -14.59 -8.14
N ALA A 99 8.20 -14.34 -7.66
CA ALA A 99 7.60 -13.01 -7.70
C ALA A 99 8.51 -12.03 -6.95
N PRO A 100 8.70 -10.79 -7.47
CA PRO A 100 9.39 -9.76 -6.73
C PRO A 100 8.68 -9.52 -5.40
N ASP A 101 9.44 -9.22 -4.35
CA ASP A 101 8.87 -8.78 -3.09
C ASP A 101 8.14 -7.45 -3.32
N THR A 102 6.81 -7.47 -3.19
CA THR A 102 5.96 -6.28 -3.30
C THR A 102 5.51 -5.75 -1.93
N SER A 103 6.09 -6.24 -0.83
CA SER A 103 5.79 -5.75 0.52
C SER A 103 6.03 -4.25 0.66
N PHE A 104 6.96 -3.68 -0.12
CA PHE A 104 7.20 -2.23 -0.17
C PHE A 104 5.93 -1.42 -0.49
N MET A 105 4.97 -1.98 -1.22
CA MET A 105 3.69 -1.31 -1.54
C MET A 105 2.88 -1.01 -0.28
N GLU A 106 3.01 -1.81 0.79
CA GLU A 106 2.39 -1.54 2.09
C GLU A 106 2.92 -0.23 2.69
N TYR A 107 4.20 0.06 2.49
CA TYR A 107 4.86 1.26 3.02
C TYR A 107 4.73 2.48 2.10
N LEU A 108 4.45 2.27 0.80
CA LEU A 108 4.24 3.33 -0.19
C LEU A 108 2.77 3.70 -0.41
N THR A 109 1.85 2.81 -0.07
CA THR A 109 0.42 3.16 -0.04
C THR A 109 0.24 4.22 1.04
N PRO A 110 -0.38 5.38 0.73
CA PRO A 110 -0.69 6.42 1.71
C PRO A 110 -1.17 5.79 3.01
N MET A 111 -0.43 5.99 4.11
CA MET A 111 -0.66 5.37 5.43
C MET A 111 -2.16 5.12 5.64
N SER A 112 -2.60 3.89 5.35
CA SER A 112 -4.04 3.57 5.25
C SER A 112 -4.70 3.54 6.62
N GLY A 113 -3.88 3.52 7.68
CA GLY A 113 -4.28 3.72 9.06
C GLY A 113 -4.15 5.18 9.48
N THR A 114 -5.24 5.75 9.99
CA THR A 114 -5.26 7.10 10.59
C THR A 114 -4.52 7.18 11.93
N ASN A 115 -4.03 6.07 12.46
CA ASN A 115 -3.29 6.00 13.73
C ASN A 115 -1.86 6.53 13.63
N GLU A 116 -1.30 6.60 12.43
CA GLU A 116 0.07 7.08 12.20
C GLU A 116 0.14 8.59 11.96
N PHE A 117 -0.99 9.28 12.00
CA PHE A 117 -1.05 10.73 11.81
C PHE A 117 -0.85 11.46 13.15
N ASP A 118 -0.22 12.63 13.08
CA ASP A 118 -0.27 13.62 14.14
C ASP A 118 -1.73 13.85 14.57
N GLU A 119 -1.96 13.88 15.88
CA GLU A 119 -3.32 13.91 16.44
C GLU A 119 -4.09 15.17 16.03
N GLU A 120 -3.43 16.32 15.87
CA GLU A 120 -4.12 17.53 15.40
C GLU A 120 -4.49 17.44 13.92
N LEU A 121 -3.61 16.89 13.08
CA LEU A 121 -3.96 16.59 11.68
C LEU A 121 -5.15 15.63 11.61
N LYS A 122 -5.11 14.56 12.39
CA LYS A 122 -6.18 13.56 12.45
C LYS A 122 -7.51 14.18 12.85
N MET A 123 -7.52 14.98 13.91
CA MET A 123 -8.76 15.58 14.45
C MET A 123 -9.30 16.73 13.61
N ARG A 124 -8.45 17.52 12.95
CA ARG A 124 -8.88 18.74 12.26
C ARG A 124 -8.96 18.61 10.73
N CYS A 125 -8.14 17.76 10.12
CA CYS A 125 -8.12 17.60 8.66
C CYS A 125 -9.01 16.46 8.19
N LEU A 126 -8.92 15.27 8.78
CA LEU A 126 -9.63 14.09 8.25
C LEU A 126 -11.16 14.22 8.23
N PRO A 127 -11.82 14.83 9.24
CA PRO A 127 -13.28 15.01 9.20
C PRO A 127 -13.76 15.86 8.03
N LEU A 128 -12.94 16.78 7.51
CA LEU A 128 -13.28 17.61 6.35
C LEU A 128 -13.46 16.77 5.08
N LEU A 129 -12.78 15.63 4.98
CA LEU A 129 -12.85 14.73 3.82
C LEU A 129 -13.97 13.69 3.94
N ALA A 130 -14.56 13.54 5.14
CA ALA A 130 -15.58 12.52 5.41
C ALA A 130 -16.85 12.72 4.58
N THR A 131 -17.09 13.93 4.08
CA THR A 131 -18.25 14.28 3.24
C THR A 131 -18.03 14.04 1.74
N GLY A 132 -16.80 13.72 1.31
CA GLY A 132 -16.51 13.43 -0.10
C GLY A 132 -15.06 13.64 -0.50
N GLY A 133 -14.16 12.69 -0.17
CA GLY A 133 -12.72 12.79 -0.43
C GLY A 133 -12.30 12.91 -1.90
N SER A 134 -13.23 12.91 -2.86
CA SER A 134 -12.98 13.22 -4.27
C SER A 134 -13.17 14.70 -4.62
N ASP A 135 -13.70 15.53 -3.71
CA ASP A 135 -13.98 16.95 -3.94
C ASP A 135 -12.74 17.84 -3.67
N PRO A 136 -12.16 18.50 -4.69
CA PRO A 136 -10.99 19.38 -4.55
C PRO A 136 -11.16 20.53 -3.57
N MET A 137 -12.38 21.05 -3.39
CA MET A 137 -12.63 22.17 -2.46
C MET A 137 -12.44 21.76 -0.99
N LEU A 138 -12.73 20.49 -0.67
CA LEU A 138 -12.46 19.94 0.66
C LEU A 138 -10.95 19.80 0.88
N TRP A 139 -10.19 19.48 -0.17
CA TRP A 139 -8.74 19.41 -0.10
C TRP A 139 -8.07 20.79 0.06
N ASP A 140 -8.60 21.87 -0.53
CA ASP A 140 -8.13 23.24 -0.24
C ASP A 140 -8.25 23.56 1.25
N SER A 141 -9.40 23.22 1.84
CA SER A 141 -9.68 23.41 3.27
C SER A 141 -8.74 22.60 4.16
N VAL A 142 -8.45 21.35 3.77
CA VAL A 142 -7.52 20.45 4.46
C VAL A 142 -6.09 20.98 4.41
N VAL A 143 -5.61 21.40 3.23
CA VAL A 143 -4.26 21.96 3.03
C VAL A 143 -4.08 23.23 3.86
N ARG A 144 -5.07 24.13 3.85
CA ARG A 144 -5.04 25.36 4.67
C ARG A 144 -4.98 25.02 6.16
N THR A 145 -5.83 24.11 6.61
CA THR A 145 -5.88 23.68 8.03
C THR A 145 -4.57 23.05 8.48
N ALA A 146 -3.97 22.18 7.66
CA ALA A 146 -2.69 21.56 7.96
C ALA A 146 -1.54 22.58 8.00
N GLY A 147 -1.55 23.57 7.10
CA GLY A 147 -0.59 24.68 7.14
C GLY A 147 -0.65 25.48 8.44
N VAL A 148 -1.85 25.70 8.99
CA VAL A 148 -2.04 26.34 10.30
C VAL A 148 -1.48 25.47 11.43
N ILE A 149 -1.76 24.16 11.42
CA ILE A 149 -1.23 23.21 12.42
C ILE A 149 0.30 23.23 12.45
N LEU A 150 0.96 23.27 11.29
CA LEU A 150 2.42 23.40 11.23
C LEU A 150 2.93 24.70 11.85
N GLU A 151 2.28 25.83 11.59
CA GLU A 151 2.66 27.11 12.21
C GLU A 151 2.48 27.08 13.72
N GLU A 152 1.34 26.58 14.21
CA GLU A 152 1.09 26.44 15.65
C GLU A 152 2.12 25.53 16.30
N ARG A 153 2.53 24.44 15.64
CA ARG A 153 3.57 23.56 16.18
C ARG A 153 4.96 24.18 16.17
N LEU A 154 5.30 24.97 15.14
CA LEU A 154 6.53 25.76 15.13
C LEU A 154 6.58 26.77 16.28
N ARG A 155 5.44 27.38 16.62
CA ARG A 155 5.35 28.28 17.78
C ARG A 155 5.57 27.54 19.08
N ASP A 156 4.87 26.43 19.27
CA ASP A 156 4.93 25.61 20.49
C ASP A 156 6.36 25.11 20.75
N VAL A 157 6.95 24.39 19.79
CA VAL A 157 8.32 23.87 19.92
C VAL A 157 9.34 25.01 20.02
N GLY A 158 9.09 26.13 19.34
CA GLY A 158 9.94 27.31 19.42
C GLY A 158 9.75 28.16 20.67
N SER A 159 8.75 27.90 21.52
CA SER A 159 8.34 28.79 22.63
C SER A 159 8.11 30.24 22.20
N ILE A 160 7.43 30.44 21.06
CA ILE A 160 7.20 31.76 20.44
C ILE A 160 5.75 32.18 20.67
N SER A 161 5.53 33.25 21.43
CA SER A 161 4.19 33.77 21.75
C SER A 161 3.70 34.92 20.86
N ASP A 162 4.56 35.52 20.02
CA ASP A 162 4.18 36.67 19.17
C ASP A 162 3.26 36.23 18.02
N PRO A 163 1.95 36.58 18.05
CA PRO A 163 1.00 36.13 17.03
C PRO A 163 1.26 36.75 15.66
N ASN A 164 1.97 37.88 15.57
CA ASN A 164 2.24 38.56 14.30
C ASN A 164 3.41 37.93 13.55
N LEU A 165 4.25 37.17 14.23
CA LEU A 165 5.37 36.46 13.61
C LEU A 165 4.84 35.23 12.86
N THR A 166 4.67 35.33 11.55
CA THR A 166 4.08 34.28 10.71
C THR A 166 4.99 33.93 9.53
N GLY A 167 4.64 32.89 8.78
CA GLY A 167 5.30 32.60 7.52
C GLY A 167 6.78 32.25 7.69
N GLN A 168 7.63 32.72 6.77
CA GLN A 168 9.08 32.53 6.85
C GLN A 168 9.72 33.21 8.07
N GLY A 169 9.11 34.30 8.57
CA GLY A 169 9.61 34.99 9.76
C GLY A 169 9.59 34.08 10.99
N LEU A 170 8.50 33.31 11.16
CA LEU A 170 8.38 32.30 12.21
C LEU A 170 9.43 31.20 12.04
N VAL A 171 9.56 30.64 10.85
CA VAL A 171 10.57 29.59 10.57
C VAL A 171 11.99 30.07 10.88
N ASN A 172 12.34 31.28 10.46
CA ASN A 172 13.64 31.89 10.73
C ASN A 172 13.89 32.05 12.24
N LYS A 173 12.87 32.42 13.02
CA LYS A 173 12.98 32.55 14.48
C LYS A 173 13.23 31.21 15.16
N VAL A 174 12.72 30.11 14.59
CA VAL A 174 12.94 28.75 15.09
C VAL A 174 14.33 28.25 14.72
N PHE A 175 14.71 28.37 13.43
CA PHE A 175 15.85 27.62 12.89
C PHE A 175 17.07 28.43 12.46
N ASN A 176 17.07 29.77 12.45
CA ASN A 176 18.30 30.52 12.11
C ASN A 176 19.44 30.22 13.10
N ASN A 177 20.66 30.72 12.83
CA ASN A 177 21.84 30.50 13.69
C ASN A 177 21.60 30.86 15.16
N ASN A 178 20.75 31.87 15.42
CA ASN A 178 20.34 32.29 16.76
C ASN A 178 18.85 32.00 17.03
N GLY A 179 18.30 31.03 16.31
CA GLY A 179 16.92 30.58 16.45
C GLY A 179 16.73 29.75 17.72
N THR A 180 15.47 29.58 18.13
CA THR A 180 15.13 28.93 19.40
C THR A 180 15.53 27.45 19.44
N LEU A 181 15.64 26.78 18.29
CA LEU A 181 16.11 25.40 18.17
C LEU A 181 17.54 25.27 17.64
N ALA A 182 18.29 26.37 17.48
CA ALA A 182 19.64 26.31 16.91
C ALA A 182 20.57 25.34 17.66
N SER A 183 20.44 25.27 19.00
CA SER A 183 21.25 24.39 19.86
C SER A 183 20.92 22.90 19.73
N LYS A 184 19.81 22.54 19.07
CA LYS A 184 19.44 21.14 18.81
C LYS A 184 20.26 20.52 17.68
N PHE A 185 21.02 21.33 16.94
CA PHE A 185 21.82 20.90 15.81
C PHE A 185 23.30 21.04 16.11
N ILE A 186 24.03 19.94 15.95
CA ILE A 186 25.51 19.95 16.05
C ILE A 186 26.10 20.45 14.72
N VAL A 187 25.47 20.09 13.60
CA VAL A 187 25.93 20.41 12.25
C VAL A 187 25.09 21.55 11.67
N ASP A 188 25.73 22.67 11.34
CA ASP A 188 25.02 23.87 10.86
C ASP A 188 24.28 23.65 9.53
N SER A 189 24.80 22.79 8.65
CA SER A 189 24.13 22.44 7.39
C SER A 189 22.83 21.67 7.61
N GLU A 190 22.72 20.85 8.66
CA GLU A 190 21.48 20.15 9.01
C GLU A 190 20.43 21.15 9.50
N ARG A 191 20.82 22.06 10.41
CA ARG A 191 19.96 23.17 10.86
C ARG A 191 19.45 23.98 9.67
N GLN A 192 20.34 24.35 8.75
CA GLN A 192 20.00 25.09 7.54
C GLN A 192 19.05 24.30 6.64
N GLY A 193 19.27 22.98 6.49
CA GLY A 193 18.37 22.10 5.75
C GLY A 193 16.95 22.06 6.34
N TYR A 194 16.83 21.99 7.67
CA TYR A 194 15.53 22.14 8.34
C TYR A 194 14.93 23.51 8.05
N ARG A 195 15.67 24.59 8.29
CA ARG A 195 15.19 25.95 8.02
C ARG A 195 14.63 26.09 6.60
N ASP A 196 15.35 25.61 5.60
CA ASP A 196 14.96 25.73 4.19
C ASP A 196 13.76 24.83 3.85
N LEU A 197 13.67 23.64 4.43
CA LEU A 197 12.54 22.73 4.24
C LEU A 197 11.22 23.31 4.78
N TYR A 198 11.22 23.79 6.03
CA TYR A 198 10.02 24.39 6.63
C TYR A 198 9.69 25.75 5.98
N ALA A 199 10.69 26.57 5.62
CA ALA A 199 10.45 27.82 4.91
C ALA A 199 9.89 27.58 3.51
N GLY A 200 10.36 26.53 2.84
CA GLY A 200 9.87 26.07 1.55
C GLY A 200 8.40 25.72 1.62
N ILE A 201 8.00 24.80 2.52
CA ILE A 201 6.59 24.39 2.68
C ILE A 201 5.67 25.57 3.00
N VAL A 202 6.09 26.43 3.93
CA VAL A 202 5.32 27.60 4.30
C VAL A 202 5.17 28.56 3.11
N GLY A 203 6.24 28.77 2.36
CA GLY A 203 6.26 29.66 1.19
C GLY A 203 5.50 29.13 -0.01
N SER A 204 5.56 27.83 -0.30
CA SER A 204 5.03 27.23 -1.53
C SER A 204 3.63 26.65 -1.39
N PHE A 205 3.19 26.30 -0.18
CA PHE A 205 1.85 25.73 0.04
C PHE A 205 1.02 26.60 0.96
N ARG A 206 1.45 26.81 2.21
CA ARG A 206 0.65 27.54 3.22
C ARG A 206 0.32 28.96 2.75
N ASN A 207 1.31 29.72 2.31
CA ASN A 207 1.10 31.11 1.89
C ASN A 207 0.15 31.22 0.68
N PRO A 208 0.36 30.47 -0.41
CA PRO A 208 -0.62 30.40 -1.50
C PRO A 208 -2.03 30.03 -1.03
N SER A 209 -2.19 28.95 -0.24
CA SER A 209 -3.50 28.52 0.27
C SER A 209 -4.11 29.53 1.25
N ALA A 210 -3.33 30.37 1.92
CA ALA A 210 -3.85 31.45 2.78
C ALA A 210 -4.30 32.68 1.98
N HIS A 211 -3.79 32.87 0.77
CA HIS A 211 -4.05 34.05 -0.06
C HIS A 211 -4.94 33.77 -1.27
N LYS A 212 -5.14 32.50 -1.63
CA LYS A 212 -5.86 32.04 -2.82
C LYS A 212 -6.67 30.78 -2.50
N LEU A 213 -7.68 30.52 -3.33
CA LEU A 213 -8.31 29.21 -3.46
C LEU A 213 -7.55 28.43 -4.53
N ILE A 214 -7.08 27.22 -4.21
CA ILE A 214 -6.21 26.43 -5.09
C ILE A 214 -6.90 25.16 -5.60
N ASP A 215 -7.83 24.60 -4.83
CA ASP A 215 -8.60 23.38 -5.16
C ASP A 215 -7.70 22.25 -5.70
N PRO A 216 -6.73 21.75 -4.90
CA PRO A 216 -5.80 20.70 -5.33
C PRO A 216 -6.52 19.37 -5.60
N THR A 217 -5.92 18.53 -6.44
CA THR A 217 -6.48 17.18 -6.66
C THR A 217 -6.41 16.35 -5.37
N PRO A 218 -7.26 15.32 -5.21
CA PRO A 218 -7.17 14.42 -4.07
C PRO A 218 -5.78 13.79 -3.88
N GLU A 219 -5.10 13.50 -4.98
CA GLU A 219 -3.74 12.96 -4.97
C GLU A 219 -2.72 13.98 -4.44
N GLU A 220 -2.80 15.23 -4.91
CA GLU A 220 -1.93 16.32 -4.45
C GLU A 220 -2.17 16.66 -2.98
N GLY A 221 -3.44 16.79 -2.59
CA GLY A 221 -3.85 17.05 -1.21
C GLY A 221 -3.43 15.92 -0.27
N GLY A 222 -3.62 14.66 -0.68
CA GLY A 222 -3.20 13.49 0.07
C GLY A 222 -1.68 13.45 0.28
N ALA A 223 -0.91 13.65 -0.80
CA ALA A 223 0.55 13.69 -0.74
C ALA A 223 1.05 14.82 0.18
N PHE A 224 0.44 16.00 0.11
CA PHE A 224 0.78 17.13 0.98
C PHE A 224 0.58 16.79 2.46
N ILE A 225 -0.57 16.22 2.84
CA ILE A 225 -0.85 15.90 4.25
C ILE A 225 0.11 14.83 4.78
N ILE A 226 0.43 13.81 3.99
CA ILE A 226 1.42 12.78 4.37
C ILE A 226 2.78 13.43 4.62
N PHE A 227 3.20 14.33 3.72
CA PHE A 227 4.46 15.04 3.89
C PHE A 227 4.45 15.93 5.14
N LEU A 228 3.36 16.64 5.39
CA LEU A 228 3.20 17.47 6.57
C LEU A 228 3.22 16.67 7.87
N ASN A 229 2.60 15.49 7.88
CA ASN A 229 2.67 14.55 9.00
C ASN A 229 4.13 14.16 9.31
N LEU A 230 4.93 13.87 8.28
CA LEU A 230 6.37 13.61 8.45
C LEU A 230 7.10 14.82 9.05
N LEU A 231 6.80 16.03 8.57
CA LEU A 231 7.42 17.26 9.08
C LEU A 231 7.03 17.55 10.54
N LEU A 232 5.78 17.31 10.94
CA LEU A 232 5.36 17.46 12.33
C LEU A 232 6.10 16.46 13.24
N LYS A 233 6.19 15.18 12.84
CA LYS A 233 6.98 14.18 13.58
C LYS A 233 8.46 14.57 13.70
N LYS A 234 9.05 15.10 12.62
CA LYS A 234 10.45 15.59 12.62
C LYS A 234 10.63 16.81 13.53
N LEU A 235 9.62 17.68 13.62
CA LEU A 235 9.65 18.86 14.48
C LEU A 235 9.53 18.47 15.96
N GLU A 236 8.62 17.56 16.30
CA GLU A 236 8.48 17.05 17.68
C GLU A 236 9.75 16.38 18.19
N ALA A 237 10.49 15.69 17.31
CA ALA A 237 11.75 15.07 17.69
C ALA A 237 12.84 16.07 18.11
N LEU A 238 12.67 17.37 17.81
CA LEU A 238 13.60 18.43 18.21
C LEU A 238 13.25 19.07 19.56
N ARG A 239 12.15 18.66 20.19
CA ARG A 239 11.71 19.20 21.48
C ARG A 239 12.76 18.98 22.58
#